data_AF-A0A526YEC1-F1
#
_entry.id   AF-A0A526YEC1-F1
#
_cell.length_a   1.000
_cell.length_b   1.000
_cell.length_c   1.000
_cell.angle_alpha   90.00
_cell.angle_beta   90.00
_cell.angle_gamma   90.00
#
_symmetry.space_group_name_H-M   'P 1'
#
loop_
_entity.id
_entity.type
_entity.pdbx_description
1 polymer ?
#
loop_
_entity_poly.entity_id
_entity_poly.type
_entity_poly.pdbx_seq_one_letter_code
_entity_poly.pdbx_strand_id
1 'polypeptide(L)' 'VPYSAVLDVVKQYGEKLAGKLIVDNTNPIKSDFTGFLTPEDSFGAQEIAKVAPANATIVKVFNTQNAQVLAAGPIGGHPL' A
#
# COMPACT_ATOMS: atom_id res chain seq x y z
N VAL A 1 4.12 5.10 3.84
CA VAL A 1 5.60 5.05 3.80
C VAL A 1 6.06 4.53 2.44
N PRO A 2 7.30 4.78 1.98
CA PRO A 2 7.84 4.16 0.77
C PRO A 2 7.83 2.63 0.86
N TYR A 3 7.71 1.93 -0.28
CA TYR A 3 7.56 0.46 -0.30
C TYR A 3 8.72 -0.27 0.41
N SER A 4 9.95 0.22 0.25
CA SER A 4 11.15 -0.36 0.88
C SER A 4 11.09 -0.47 2.40
N ALA A 5 10.27 0.33 3.07
CA ALA A 5 10.11 0.32 4.52
C ALA A 5 8.85 -0.44 4.99
N VAL A 6 7.96 -0.82 4.08
CA VAL A 6 6.61 -1.29 4.42
C VAL A 6 6.64 -2.57 5.26
N LEU A 7 7.40 -3.59 4.85
CA LEU A 7 7.40 -4.88 5.54
C LEU A 7 7.93 -4.76 6.97
N ASP A 8 8.97 -3.95 7.16
CA ASP A 8 9.54 -3.70 8.49
C ASP A 8 8.57 -2.94 9.38
N VAL A 9 7.87 -1.93 8.84
CA VAL A 9 6.82 -1.22 9.58
C VAL A 9 5.70 -2.19 9.99
N VAL A 10 5.20 -3.02 9.08
CA VAL A 10 4.10 -3.96 9.39
C VAL A 10 4.54 -4.95 10.48
N LYS A 11 5.75 -5.50 10.39
CA LYS A 11 6.31 -6.38 11.42
C LYS A 11 6.51 -5.66 12.76
N GLN A 12 6.98 -4.41 12.74
CA GLN A 12 7.21 -3.60 13.93
C GLN A 12 5.91 -3.31 14.69
N TYR A 13 4.81 -3.03 13.99
CA TYR A 13 3.51 -2.85 14.64
C TYR A 13 2.87 -4.19 15.03
N GLY A 14 3.10 -5.27 14.26
CA GLY A 14 2.68 -6.64 14.57
C GLY A 14 1.20 -6.71 14.94
N GLU A 15 0.90 -7.36 16.07
CA GLU A 15 -0.46 -7.54 16.59
C GLU A 15 -1.25 -6.25 16.84
N LYS A 16 -0.60 -5.07 16.90
CA LYS A 16 -1.32 -3.79 16.98
C LYS A 16 -2.15 -3.52 15.72
N LEU A 17 -1.83 -4.18 14.61
CA LEU A 17 -2.57 -4.13 13.35
C LEU A 17 -3.72 -5.14 13.29
N ALA A 18 -3.90 -5.98 14.31
CA ALA A 18 -4.99 -6.95 14.35
C ALA A 18 -6.36 -6.27 14.25
N GLY A 19 -7.21 -6.79 13.37
CA GLY A 19 -8.54 -6.24 13.09
C GLY A 19 -8.54 -4.84 12.45
N LYS A 20 -7.39 -4.34 11.98
CA LYS A 20 -7.29 -3.03 11.32
C LYS A 20 -7.42 -3.18 9.80
N LEU A 21 -7.90 -2.10 9.19
CA LEU A 21 -7.79 -1.88 7.76
C LEU A 21 -6.43 -1.25 7.45
N ILE A 22 -5.60 -1.95 6.68
CA ILE A 22 -4.31 -1.48 6.19
C ILE A 22 -4.48 -1.06 4.74
N VAL A 23 -4.22 0.21 4.46
CA VAL A 23 -4.28 0.77 3.10
C VAL A 23 -2.88 0.78 2.49
N ASP A 24 -2.70 0.00 1.42
CA ASP A 24 -1.49 0.03 0.60
C ASP A 24 -1.67 0.99 -0.59
N ASN A 25 -1.07 2.17 -0.49
CA ASN A 25 -1.00 3.17 -1.56
C ASN A 25 0.35 3.17 -2.30
N THR A 26 1.16 2.12 -2.19
CA THR A 26 2.50 2.12 -2.79
C THR A 26 2.46 1.83 -4.29
N ASN A 27 3.39 2.43 -5.05
CA ASN A 27 3.83 1.90 -6.34
C ASN A 27 5.24 1.36 -6.15
N PRO A 28 5.45 0.02 -6.04
CA PRO A 28 6.73 -0.56 -5.67
C PRO A 28 7.68 -0.61 -6.88
N ILE A 29 8.00 0.55 -7.46
CA ILE A 29 8.84 0.68 -8.66
C ILE A 29 10.31 0.84 -8.22
N LYS A 30 11.24 0.22 -8.95
CA LYS A 30 12.69 0.41 -8.74
C LYS A 30 13.06 1.87 -9.02
N SER A 31 14.10 2.37 -8.34
CA SER A 31 14.54 3.76 -8.48
C SER A 31 15.03 4.12 -9.88
N ASP A 32 15.47 3.14 -10.67
CA ASP A 32 15.89 3.29 -12.06
C ASP A 32 14.75 3.11 -13.07
N PHE A 33 13.52 2.90 -12.59
CA PHE A 33 12.31 2.66 -13.38
C PHE A 33 12.36 1.44 -14.31
N THR A 34 13.28 0.50 -14.09
CA THR A 34 13.42 -0.71 -14.95
C THR A 34 12.48 -1.85 -14.57
N GLY A 35 11.71 -1.70 -13.48
CA GLY A 35 10.75 -2.71 -13.05
C GLY A 35 10.25 -2.49 -11.62
N PHE A 36 9.81 -3.57 -10.98
CA PHE A 36 9.23 -3.56 -9.64
C PHE A 36 10.17 -4.11 -8.57
N LEU A 37 9.96 -3.68 -7.33
CA LEU A 37 10.62 -4.18 -6.11
C LEU A 37 9.95 -5.47 -5.59
N THR A 38 8.81 -5.86 -6.15
CA THR A 38 8.09 -7.10 -5.82
C THR A 38 8.48 -8.23 -6.78
N PRO A 39 8.26 -9.50 -6.38
CA PRO A 39 8.29 -10.64 -7.31
C PRO A 39 7.35 -10.43 -8.51
N GLU A 40 7.64 -11.08 -9.64
CA GLU A 40 6.85 -10.95 -10.87
C GLU A 40 5.41 -11.46 -10.74
N ASP A 41 5.18 -12.44 -9.87
CA ASP A 41 3.88 -13.06 -9.60
C ASP A 41 3.18 -12.47 -8.36
N SER A 42 3.58 -11.26 -7.95
CA SER A 42 3.06 -10.61 -6.74
C SER A 42 3.01 -9.07 -6.86
N PHE A 43 2.45 -8.45 -5.84
CA PHE A 43 2.34 -7.00 -5.71
C PHE A 43 2.40 -6.57 -4.24
N GLY A 44 2.54 -5.26 -3.99
CA GLY A 44 2.85 -4.73 -2.66
C GLY A 44 1.93 -5.23 -1.54
N ALA A 45 0.61 -5.17 -1.75
CA ALA A 45 -0.38 -5.63 -0.76
C ALA A 45 -0.37 -7.14 -0.53
N GLN A 46 -0.03 -7.95 -1.55
CA GLN A 46 0.15 -9.40 -1.37
C GLN A 46 1.39 -9.69 -0.51
N GLU A 47 2.49 -8.95 -0.68
CA GLU A 47 3.66 -9.08 0.21
C GLU A 47 3.38 -8.59 1.63
N ILE A 48 2.61 -7.51 1.79
CA ILE A 48 2.15 -7.03 3.12
C ILE A 48 1.32 -8.12 3.81
N ALA A 49 0.38 -8.75 3.09
CA ALA A 49 -0.52 -9.75 3.65
C ALA A 49 0.23 -10.96 4.24
N LYS A 50 1.40 -11.31 3.70
CA LYS A 50 2.25 -12.42 4.21
C LYS A 50 2.80 -12.16 5.61
N VAL A 51 2.91 -10.90 6.03
CA VAL A 51 3.55 -10.50 7.31
C VAL A 51 2.60 -9.77 8.25
N ALA A 52 1.40 -9.41 7.80
CA ALA A 52 0.36 -8.80 8.61
C ALA A 52 -0.36 -9.85 9.49
N PRO A 53 -0.95 -9.46 10.62
CA PRO A 53 -1.81 -10.36 11.40
C PRO A 53 -2.98 -10.91 10.57
N ALA A 54 -3.37 -12.16 10.81
CA ALA A 54 -4.36 -12.88 10.01
C ALA A 54 -5.76 -12.22 9.96
N ASN A 55 -6.11 -11.43 10.99
CA ASN A 55 -7.37 -10.71 11.05
C ASN A 55 -7.26 -9.23 10.61
N ALA A 56 -6.11 -8.80 10.09
CA ALA A 56 -5.99 -7.51 9.42
C ALA A 56 -6.58 -7.60 8.00
N THR A 57 -7.24 -6.53 7.56
CA THR A 57 -7.74 -6.41 6.19
C THR A 57 -6.80 -5.52 5.40
N ILE A 58 -6.28 -5.99 4.27
CA ILE A 58 -5.40 -5.19 3.41
C ILE A 58 -6.19 -4.74 2.16
N VAL A 59 -6.16 -3.45 1.86
CA VAL A 59 -6.77 -2.88 0.65
C VAL A 59 -5.72 -2.13 -0.16
N LYS A 60 -5.66 -2.44 -1.46
CA LYS A 60 -4.85 -1.72 -2.44
C LYS A 60 -5.70 -0.60 -3.05
N VAL A 61 -5.35 0.65 -2.77
CA VAL A 61 -6.15 1.80 -3.20
C VAL A 61 -5.27 3.06 -3.31
N PHE A 62 -5.72 4.01 -4.12
CA PHE A 62 -5.09 5.30 -4.42
C PHE A 62 -3.77 5.25 -5.21
N ASN A 63 -3.17 4.08 -5.46
CA ASN A 63 -1.84 4.01 -6.07
C ASN A 63 -1.79 4.61 -7.48
N THR A 64 -2.91 4.67 -8.21
CA THR A 64 -3.00 5.28 -9.54
C THR A 64 -3.40 6.75 -9.52
N GLN A 65 -3.72 7.31 -8.34
CA GLN A 65 -4.11 8.70 -8.18
C GLN A 65 -2.89 9.54 -7.79
N ASN A 66 -2.57 10.55 -8.60
CA ASN A 66 -1.51 11.49 -8.25
C ASN A 66 -1.91 12.26 -6.97
N ALA A 67 -0.94 12.54 -6.10
CA ALA A 67 -1.17 13.29 -4.87
C ALA A 67 -1.86 14.65 -5.12
N GLN A 68 -1.56 15.33 -6.22
CA GLN A 68 -2.21 16.59 -6.61
C GLN A 68 -3.70 16.39 -6.93
N VAL A 69 -4.07 15.27 -7.55
CA VAL A 69 -5.46 14.93 -7.87
C VAL A 69 -6.22 14.63 -6.58
N LEU A 70 -5.64 13.84 -5.68
CA LEU A 70 -6.25 13.57 -4.36
C LEU A 70 -6.44 14.85 -3.55
N ALA A 71 -5.46 15.76 -3.59
CA ALA A 71 -5.52 17.03 -2.88
C ALA A 71 -6.56 18.01 -3.45
N ALA A 72 -6.85 17.93 -4.76
CA ALA A 72 -7.87 18.76 -5.40
C ALA A 72 -9.30 18.40 -4.92
N GLY A 73 -9.49 17.20 -4.36
CA GLY A 73 -10.75 16.78 -3.78
C GLY A 73 -11.79 16.33 -4.82
N PRO A 74 -13.05 16.16 -4.38
CA PRO A 74 -14.17 15.72 -5.23
C PRO A 74 -14.34 16.58 -6.49
N ILE A 75 -14.49 15.93 -7.64
CA ILE A 75 -14.87 16.59 -8.90
C ILE A 75 -16.33 16.24 -9.21
N GLY A 76 -17.16 17.25 -9.49
CA GLY A 76 -18.57 17.04 -9.83
C GLY A 76 -19.44 16.48 -8.69
N GLY A 77 -19.00 16.62 -7.43
CA GLY A 77 -19.72 16.10 -6.26
C GLY A 77 -19.57 14.60 -6.03
N HIS A 78 -18.75 13.91 -6.83
CA HIS A 78 -18.40 12.51 -6.59
C HIS A 78 -17.29 12.42 -5.53
N PRO A 79 -17.52 11.74 -4.40
CA PRO A 79 -16.47 11.48 -3.41
C PRO A 79 -15.29 10.74 -4.04
N LEU A 80 -14.09 11.01 -3.54
CA LEU A 80 -12.88 10.23 -3.82
C LEU A 80 -12.94 8.85 -3.17
#